data_AF-A0A972VHQ5-F1
#
_entry.id   AF-A0A972VHQ5-F1
#
_cell.length_a   1.000
_cell.length_b   1.000
_cell.length_c   1.000
_cell.angle_alpha   90.00
_cell.angle_beta   90.00
_cell.angle_gamma   90.00
#
_symmetry.space_group_name_H-M   'P 1'
#
loop_
_entity.id
_entity.type
_entity.pdbx_description
1 polymer ?
#
loop_
_entity_poly.entity_id
_entity_poly.type
_entity_poly.pdbx_seq_one_letter_code
_entity_poly.pdbx_strand_id
1 'polypeptide(L)'
;MCHSEDGFASVFSEIHTGYDTMIYAAADLKYSDAVLVTIDDASVADSKLTSQFSAATDLEGIDVADIAPTVMVGMYGWDTKDFIVGPHERLTDDNGDGEISRSSGDSRALEYEVGAEHPRAMTVSAADGSWEVIIDMSTWADLITDGSVKRVEIAVMPELKNADGVTFALDAPNRTFDLASNTFDDGYFSPIVDLENCHKCHEALATNYHSPDRGGSIVTCRMCHITKSRGSHLEMQSRSLDSYIHAIHSGQAFDIGDVNFADPVEALHYDHHIGFPYPTHGIQNCESCHNPGTYDVPDQSKSLPGAISASDSLEGWDRNIGDVPLYITGPAARACGACHRAELINEDKAGELISFNQHTKQGGYLIEGGDDYPSVLAEAIDYIMALFE
;
A
#
# COMPACT_ATOMS: atom_id res chain seq x y z
N MET A 1 3.33 6.94 -46.70
CA MET A 1 2.63 6.58 -45.45
C MET A 1 3.65 6.80 -44.32
N CYS A 2 3.29 7.37 -43.17
CA CYS A 2 4.32 7.73 -42.16
C CYS A 2 4.96 6.48 -41.52
N HIS A 3 4.14 5.48 -41.19
CA HIS A 3 4.54 4.21 -40.56
C HIS A 3 4.38 3.06 -41.55
N SER A 4 5.29 2.95 -42.51
CA SER A 4 5.40 1.85 -43.48
C SER A 4 6.85 1.40 -43.58
N GLU A 5 7.12 0.24 -44.18
CA GLU A 5 8.49 -0.27 -44.37
C GLU A 5 9.41 0.75 -45.08
N ASP A 6 8.85 1.51 -46.04
CA ASP A 6 9.52 2.63 -46.72
C ASP A 6 9.15 4.03 -46.14
N GLY A 7 8.56 4.08 -44.95
CA GLY A 7 8.11 5.31 -44.28
C GLY A 7 9.25 6.08 -43.61
N PHE A 8 8.96 7.30 -43.13
CA PHE A 8 9.96 8.09 -42.39
C PHE A 8 10.03 7.71 -40.89
N ALA A 9 8.97 7.11 -40.35
CA ALA A 9 8.89 6.65 -38.97
C ALA A 9 8.82 5.12 -38.95
N SER A 10 9.26 4.52 -37.82
CA SER A 10 9.21 3.08 -37.57
C SER A 10 7.83 2.49 -37.86
N VAL A 11 7.78 1.26 -38.36
CA VAL A 11 6.50 0.58 -38.59
C VAL A 11 5.79 0.36 -37.26
N PHE A 12 4.46 0.35 -37.25
CA PHE A 12 3.71 0.23 -36.00
C PHE A 12 4.06 -1.02 -35.19
N SER A 13 4.49 -2.13 -35.81
CA SER A 13 4.95 -3.33 -35.10
C SER A 13 6.28 -3.15 -34.36
N GLU A 14 7.09 -2.16 -34.75
CA GLU A 14 8.34 -1.80 -34.05
C GLU A 14 8.08 -0.84 -32.88
N ILE A 15 6.96 -0.11 -32.91
CA ILE A 15 6.59 0.86 -31.85
C ILE A 15 5.56 0.25 -30.87
N HIS A 16 4.72 -0.66 -31.36
CA HIS A 16 3.74 -1.42 -30.61
C HIS A 16 4.10 -2.90 -30.73
N THR A 17 5.05 -3.34 -29.90
CA THR A 17 5.56 -4.72 -29.87
C THR A 17 4.48 -5.76 -29.50
N GLY A 18 3.31 -5.31 -29.07
CA GLY A 18 2.10 -6.12 -28.89
C GLY A 18 1.84 -6.53 -27.45
N TYR A 19 2.85 -6.55 -26.59
CA TYR A 19 2.70 -6.79 -25.15
C TYR A 19 3.87 -6.19 -24.36
N ASP A 20 3.60 -5.87 -23.09
CA ASP A 20 4.60 -5.34 -22.17
C ASP A 20 5.51 -6.48 -21.69
N THR A 21 6.80 -6.40 -22.04
CA THR A 21 7.82 -7.40 -21.69
C THR A 21 8.14 -7.44 -20.20
N MET A 22 7.68 -6.45 -19.42
CA MET A 22 7.69 -6.50 -17.96
C MET A 22 6.68 -7.52 -17.43
N ILE A 23 5.54 -7.65 -18.10
CA ILE A 23 4.38 -8.43 -17.64
C ILE A 23 4.35 -9.82 -18.27
N TYR A 24 4.69 -9.91 -19.56
CA TYR A 24 4.49 -11.10 -20.37
C TYR A 24 5.81 -11.75 -20.78
N ALA A 25 5.93 -13.05 -20.49
CA ALA A 25 6.98 -13.92 -21.02
C ALA A 25 6.69 -14.34 -22.48
N ALA A 26 5.41 -14.43 -22.84
CA ALA A 26 4.93 -14.67 -24.19
C ALA A 26 3.51 -14.09 -24.37
N ALA A 27 2.98 -14.10 -25.60
CA ALA A 27 1.72 -13.45 -25.98
C ALA A 27 0.51 -13.72 -25.05
N ASP A 28 0.46 -14.89 -24.40
CA ASP A 28 -0.62 -15.27 -23.48
C ASP A 28 -0.08 -15.89 -22.18
N LEU A 29 1.14 -15.54 -21.77
CA LEU A 29 1.79 -16.06 -20.57
C LEU A 29 2.40 -14.92 -19.76
N LYS A 30 1.78 -14.58 -18.63
CA LYS A 30 2.34 -13.62 -17.68
C LYS A 30 3.46 -14.26 -16.88
N TYR A 31 4.42 -13.45 -16.44
CA TYR A 31 5.45 -13.90 -15.50
C TYR A 31 4.84 -14.35 -14.17
N SER A 32 3.84 -13.65 -13.66
CA SER A 32 3.11 -14.00 -12.43
C SER A 32 2.41 -15.37 -12.48
N ASP A 33 2.00 -15.83 -13.67
CA ASP A 33 1.37 -17.14 -13.84
C ASP A 33 2.40 -18.29 -13.92
N ALA A 34 3.62 -17.98 -14.35
CA ALA A 34 4.66 -18.96 -14.65
C ALA A 34 5.69 -19.11 -13.52
N VAL A 35 5.97 -18.03 -12.79
CA VAL A 35 6.91 -17.98 -11.66
C VAL A 35 6.10 -17.81 -10.39
N LEU A 36 5.94 -18.91 -9.65
CA LEU A 36 5.11 -18.96 -8.46
C LEU A 36 5.99 -18.85 -7.22
N VAL A 37 5.63 -17.98 -6.30
CA VAL A 37 6.29 -17.84 -4.99
C VAL A 37 5.28 -18.14 -3.90
N THR A 38 5.67 -18.96 -2.92
CA THR A 38 4.77 -19.46 -1.87
C THR A 38 5.40 -19.31 -0.49
N ILE A 39 4.57 -18.99 0.51
CA ILE A 39 4.95 -19.08 1.93
C ILE A 39 4.55 -20.46 2.43
N ASP A 40 5.55 -21.29 2.70
CA ASP A 40 5.40 -22.73 2.86
C ASP A 40 5.15 -23.12 4.31
N ASP A 41 5.92 -22.53 5.23
CA ASP A 41 5.83 -22.79 6.67
C ASP A 41 6.18 -21.56 7.50
N ALA A 42 5.66 -21.50 8.72
CA ALA A 42 6.01 -20.47 9.69
C ALA A 42 5.87 -20.99 11.12
N SER A 43 6.73 -20.50 12.01
CA SER A 43 6.66 -20.81 13.44
C SER A 43 7.17 -19.63 14.28
N VAL A 44 6.64 -19.49 15.50
CA VAL A 44 7.07 -18.47 16.45
C VAL A 44 7.57 -19.10 17.74
N ALA A 45 8.72 -18.62 18.22
CA ALA A 45 9.26 -18.93 19.54
C ALA A 45 10.04 -17.71 20.07
N ASP A 46 9.89 -17.39 21.35
CA ASP A 46 10.61 -16.28 21.99
C ASP A 46 10.48 -14.93 21.25
N SER A 47 9.27 -14.60 20.77
CA SER A 47 8.97 -13.43 19.93
C SER A 47 9.72 -13.37 18.59
N LYS A 48 10.26 -14.50 18.12
CA LYS A 48 10.93 -14.62 16.83
C LYS A 48 10.08 -15.47 15.90
N LEU A 49 9.70 -14.90 14.77
CA LEU A 49 8.98 -15.57 13.71
C LEU A 49 9.99 -16.13 12.71
N THR A 50 10.04 -17.45 12.56
CA THR A 50 10.74 -18.12 11.47
C THR A 50 9.75 -18.34 10.33
N SER A 51 10.11 -17.97 9.11
CA SER A 51 9.30 -18.18 7.90
C SER A 51 10.11 -18.89 6.83
N GLN A 52 9.51 -19.89 6.19
CA GLN A 52 10.06 -20.61 5.05
C GLN A 52 9.19 -20.34 3.83
N PHE A 53 9.84 -20.10 2.70
CA PHE A 53 9.18 -19.81 1.44
C PHE A 53 10.05 -20.28 0.27
N SER A 54 9.41 -20.52 -0.86
CA SER A 54 10.08 -21.02 -2.06
C SER A 54 9.47 -20.44 -3.32
N ALA A 55 10.20 -20.60 -4.41
CA ALA A 55 9.79 -20.21 -5.75
C ALA A 55 9.96 -21.38 -6.72
N ALA A 56 9.04 -21.49 -7.67
CA ALA A 56 9.07 -22.51 -8.71
C ALA A 56 8.69 -21.91 -10.07
N THR A 57 9.29 -22.43 -11.13
CA THR A 57 8.96 -22.07 -12.51
C THR A 57 9.24 -23.22 -13.47
N ASP A 58 8.41 -23.33 -14.51
CA ASP A 58 8.65 -24.19 -15.68
C ASP A 58 9.11 -23.38 -16.90
N LEU A 59 9.32 -22.07 -16.75
CA LEU A 59 9.67 -21.16 -17.84
C LEU A 59 11.15 -21.30 -18.22
N GLU A 60 11.42 -21.67 -19.47
CA GLU A 60 12.80 -21.80 -19.97
C GLU A 60 13.54 -20.45 -19.91
N GLY A 61 14.76 -20.46 -19.39
CA GLY A 61 15.60 -19.27 -19.29
C GLY A 61 15.34 -18.41 -18.05
N ILE A 62 14.46 -18.83 -17.15
CA ILE A 62 14.29 -18.23 -15.82
C ILE A 62 14.87 -19.16 -14.76
N ASP A 63 15.71 -18.62 -13.88
CA ASP A 63 16.20 -19.31 -12.69
C ASP A 63 15.58 -18.66 -11.44
N VAL A 64 14.91 -19.46 -10.62
CA VAL A 64 14.33 -18.99 -9.34
C VAL A 64 15.39 -18.65 -8.31
N ALA A 65 16.62 -19.14 -8.47
CA ALA A 65 17.76 -18.75 -7.64
C ALA A 65 18.17 -17.29 -7.85
N ASP A 66 17.78 -16.66 -8.97
CA ASP A 66 18.05 -15.25 -9.25
C ASP A 66 17.05 -14.30 -8.58
N ILE A 67 16.02 -14.81 -7.89
CA ILE A 67 15.07 -14.00 -7.14
C ILE A 67 15.77 -13.41 -5.91
N ALA A 68 15.62 -12.09 -5.72
CA ALA A 68 16.06 -11.35 -4.54
C ALA A 68 14.83 -10.97 -3.69
N PRO A 69 14.39 -11.85 -2.76
CA PRO A 69 13.15 -11.62 -2.05
C PRO A 69 13.29 -10.61 -0.92
N THR A 70 12.23 -9.82 -0.70
CA THR A 70 12.05 -9.01 0.51
C THR A 70 10.89 -9.56 1.33
N VAL A 71 11.14 -9.89 2.60
CA VAL A 71 10.14 -10.38 3.55
C VAL A 71 9.61 -9.22 4.38
N MET A 72 8.30 -9.13 4.50
CA MET A 72 7.60 -8.13 5.32
C MET A 72 6.70 -8.81 6.34
N VAL A 73 6.76 -8.35 7.58
CA VAL A 73 5.88 -8.83 8.67
C VAL A 73 5.10 -7.67 9.27
N GLY A 74 3.79 -7.61 9.00
CA GLY A 74 2.89 -6.63 9.62
C GLY A 74 2.21 -7.18 10.86
N MET A 75 2.22 -6.45 11.97
CA MET A 75 1.55 -6.87 13.20
C MET A 75 0.15 -6.25 13.28
N TYR A 76 -0.89 -7.10 13.21
CA TYR A 76 -2.27 -6.65 13.30
C TYR A 76 -2.59 -6.16 14.73
N GLY A 77 -3.26 -5.02 14.85
CA GLY A 77 -3.67 -4.46 16.14
C GLY A 77 -5.13 -4.75 16.47
N TRP A 78 -5.42 -5.13 17.71
CA TRP A 78 -6.76 -5.31 18.30
C TRP A 78 -7.70 -6.20 17.47
N ASP A 79 -7.15 -7.27 16.84
CA ASP A 79 -7.90 -8.15 15.92
C ASP A 79 -8.61 -7.38 14.77
N THR A 80 -8.16 -6.16 14.48
CA THR A 80 -8.57 -5.40 13.30
C THR A 80 -7.75 -5.85 12.11
N LYS A 81 -8.26 -5.56 10.91
CA LYS A 81 -7.48 -5.80 9.70
C LYS A 81 -6.23 -4.94 9.63
N ASP A 82 -6.09 -3.85 10.39
CA ASP A 82 -5.03 -2.86 10.18
C ASP A 82 -3.80 -3.13 11.06
N PHE A 83 -2.62 -2.74 10.56
CA PHE A 83 -1.36 -2.96 11.25
C PHE A 83 -1.10 -1.87 12.30
N ILE A 84 -0.87 -2.27 13.55
CA ILE A 84 -0.35 -1.37 14.59
C ILE A 84 1.16 -1.19 14.48
N VAL A 85 1.86 -2.22 13.97
CA VAL A 85 3.26 -2.15 13.55
C VAL A 85 3.31 -2.52 12.06
N GLY A 86 3.49 -1.51 11.21
CA GLY A 86 3.70 -1.70 9.78
C GLY A 86 5.17 -2.05 9.49
N PRO A 87 5.46 -3.02 8.62
CA PRO A 87 6.82 -3.46 8.35
C PRO A 87 7.67 -2.37 7.71
N HIS A 88 7.05 -1.55 6.84
CA HIS A 88 7.70 -0.44 6.15
C HIS A 88 7.79 0.84 7.01
N GLU A 89 7.43 0.82 8.29
CA GLU A 89 7.65 1.97 9.18
C GLU A 89 9.12 2.02 9.65
N ARG A 90 9.55 3.16 10.19
CA ARG A 90 10.76 3.26 11.02
C ARG A 90 10.28 3.67 12.41
N LEU A 91 10.52 2.82 13.39
CA LEU A 91 9.92 2.94 14.73
C LEU A 91 10.96 2.87 15.86
N THR A 92 12.21 2.59 15.51
CA THR A 92 13.31 2.41 16.46
C THR A 92 14.46 3.30 16.02
N ASP A 93 15.07 3.99 16.98
CA ASP A 93 16.37 4.64 16.84
C ASP A 93 17.45 3.56 17.01
N ASP A 94 17.85 2.96 15.90
CA ASP A 94 18.75 1.81 15.84
C ASP A 94 20.21 2.21 16.12
N ASN A 95 20.55 3.48 15.92
CA ASN A 95 21.91 3.99 16.09
C ASN A 95 22.09 4.83 17.39
N GLY A 96 21.00 5.16 18.09
CA GLY A 96 20.98 5.92 19.34
C GLY A 96 21.25 7.42 19.19
N ASP A 97 20.99 8.01 18.02
CA ASP A 97 21.29 9.42 17.74
C ASP A 97 20.13 10.39 18.09
N GLY A 98 18.98 9.85 18.47
CA GLY A 98 17.78 10.60 18.85
C GLY A 98 16.88 11.01 17.68
N GLU A 99 17.18 10.60 16.44
CA GLU A 99 16.37 10.84 15.25
C GLU A 99 15.96 9.53 14.59
N ILE A 100 14.65 9.25 14.51
CA ILE A 100 14.14 8.07 13.80
C ILE A 100 13.96 8.41 12.32
N SER A 101 14.94 8.10 11.47
CA SER A 101 14.87 8.41 10.04
C SER A 101 15.72 7.51 9.14
N ARG A 102 15.45 7.58 7.83
CA ARG A 102 16.30 6.90 6.84
C ARG A 102 17.69 7.53 6.77
N SER A 103 17.76 8.85 6.94
CA SER A 103 18.98 9.63 6.80
C SER A 103 19.92 9.47 7.99
N SER A 104 19.40 9.22 9.19
CA SER A 104 20.17 8.84 10.38
C SER A 104 20.71 7.40 10.28
N GLY A 105 20.02 6.54 9.54
CA GLY A 105 20.45 5.16 9.28
C GLY A 105 19.58 4.11 9.96
N ASP A 106 18.38 4.48 10.42
CA ASP A 106 17.47 3.53 11.04
C ASP A 106 16.87 2.57 10.04
N SER A 107 16.74 1.33 10.47
CA SER A 107 16.18 0.27 9.65
C SER A 107 14.66 0.34 9.66
N ARG A 108 14.06 -0.27 8.64
CA ARG A 108 12.62 -0.51 8.65
C ARG A 108 12.26 -1.43 9.82
N ALA A 109 11.01 -1.38 10.26
CA ALA A 109 10.58 -2.09 11.46
C ALA A 109 10.72 -3.60 11.26
N LEU A 110 10.05 -4.14 10.24
CA LEU A 110 9.90 -5.57 9.98
C LEU A 110 9.89 -5.88 8.47
N GLU A 111 10.70 -5.15 7.70
CA GLU A 111 10.95 -5.37 6.27
C GLU A 111 12.41 -5.76 6.09
N TYR A 112 12.65 -6.89 5.43
CA TYR A 112 13.97 -7.51 5.34
C TYR A 112 14.26 -8.00 3.93
N GLU A 113 15.25 -7.37 3.29
CA GLU A 113 15.87 -7.91 2.08
C GLU A 113 16.73 -9.12 2.46
N VAL A 114 16.45 -10.28 1.87
CA VAL A 114 17.13 -11.52 2.24
C VAL A 114 18.62 -11.43 1.93
N GLY A 115 19.45 -11.80 2.91
CA GLY A 115 20.90 -11.70 2.87
C GLY A 115 21.47 -10.37 3.37
N ALA A 116 20.65 -9.34 3.58
CA ALA A 116 21.10 -8.08 4.14
C ALA A 116 21.43 -8.16 5.64
N GLU A 117 22.20 -7.19 6.14
CA GLU A 117 22.33 -6.94 7.57
C GLU A 117 21.10 -6.17 8.07
N HIS A 118 20.48 -6.66 9.14
CA HIS A 118 19.30 -6.00 9.75
C HIS A 118 19.26 -6.27 11.26
N PRO A 119 18.96 -5.26 12.10
CA PRO A 119 18.98 -5.41 13.57
C PRO A 119 17.94 -6.39 14.12
N ARG A 120 16.86 -6.61 13.35
CA ARG A 120 15.71 -7.44 13.74
C ARG A 120 15.44 -8.59 12.78
N ALA A 121 16.35 -8.89 11.85
CA ALA A 121 16.10 -9.95 10.88
C ALA A 121 17.41 -10.61 10.44
N MET A 122 17.32 -11.90 10.09
CA MET A 122 18.45 -12.64 9.54
C MET A 122 17.99 -13.75 8.61
N THR A 123 18.85 -14.05 7.64
CA THR A 123 18.71 -15.21 6.77
C THR A 123 19.32 -16.43 7.46
N VAL A 124 18.55 -17.51 7.56
CA VAL A 124 19.01 -18.81 8.05
C VAL A 124 19.55 -19.63 6.89
N SER A 125 18.78 -19.71 5.79
CA SER A 125 19.19 -20.37 4.55
C SER A 125 18.62 -19.66 3.33
N ALA A 126 19.34 -19.75 2.21
CA ALA A 126 18.98 -19.20 0.91
C ALA A 126 19.71 -20.01 -0.18
N ALA A 127 19.00 -20.94 -0.82
CA ALA A 127 19.57 -21.79 -1.86
C ALA A 127 18.48 -22.33 -2.77
N ASP A 128 18.78 -22.45 -4.07
CA ASP A 128 17.96 -23.13 -5.07
C ASP A 128 16.47 -22.68 -5.07
N GLY A 129 16.23 -21.38 -4.96
CA GLY A 129 14.87 -20.81 -4.91
C GLY A 129 14.09 -21.12 -3.64
N SER A 130 14.77 -21.47 -2.53
CA SER A 130 14.19 -21.70 -1.22
C SER A 130 14.91 -20.88 -0.15
N TRP A 131 14.14 -20.31 0.77
CA TRP A 131 14.64 -19.41 1.80
C TRP A 131 14.02 -19.70 3.16
N GLU A 132 14.82 -19.48 4.20
CA GLU A 132 14.39 -19.46 5.59
C GLU A 132 14.91 -18.20 6.25
N VAL A 133 14.01 -17.42 6.85
CA VAL A 133 14.34 -16.16 7.53
C VAL A 133 13.80 -16.17 8.95
N ILE A 134 14.47 -15.44 9.83
CA ILE A 134 14.00 -15.14 11.19
C ILE A 134 13.76 -13.63 11.28
N ILE A 135 12.59 -13.27 11.78
CA ILE A 135 12.18 -11.90 12.10
C ILE A 135 11.99 -11.80 13.62
N ASP A 136 12.73 -10.89 14.25
CA ASP A 136 12.72 -10.63 15.68
C ASP A 136 11.72 -9.51 16.02
N MET A 137 10.63 -9.89 16.69
CA MET A 137 9.55 -8.99 17.11
C MET A 137 9.68 -8.59 18.58
N SER A 138 10.82 -8.86 19.24
CA SER A 138 11.01 -8.59 20.68
C SER A 138 10.86 -7.13 21.06
N THR A 139 11.12 -6.19 20.13
CA THR A 139 10.85 -4.76 20.31
C THR A 139 9.37 -4.48 20.66
N TRP A 140 8.45 -5.33 20.21
CA TRP A 140 7.01 -5.20 20.42
C TRP A 140 6.43 -6.36 21.24
N ALA A 141 7.26 -7.02 22.06
CA ALA A 141 6.84 -8.14 22.89
C ALA A 141 5.72 -7.79 23.87
N ASP A 142 5.65 -6.53 24.34
CA ASP A 142 4.58 -6.06 25.22
C ASP A 142 3.22 -6.11 24.53
N LEU A 143 3.13 -5.70 23.25
CA LEU A 143 1.89 -5.76 22.45
C LEU A 143 1.44 -7.21 22.19
N ILE A 144 2.39 -8.14 22.08
CA ILE A 144 2.07 -9.57 21.95
C ILE A 144 1.57 -10.11 23.30
N THR A 145 2.20 -9.70 24.40
CA THR A 145 1.92 -10.19 25.74
C THR A 145 0.59 -9.69 26.29
N ASP A 146 0.23 -8.43 26.02
CA ASP A 146 -1.05 -7.85 26.45
C ASP A 146 -2.23 -8.25 25.55
N GLY A 147 -1.95 -8.87 24.40
CA GLY A 147 -2.96 -9.37 23.47
C GLY A 147 -3.45 -8.34 22.45
N SER A 148 -2.86 -7.14 22.41
CA SER A 148 -3.10 -6.16 21.35
C SER A 148 -2.70 -6.71 19.98
N VAL A 149 -1.64 -7.52 19.93
CA VAL A 149 -1.21 -8.26 18.73
C VAL A 149 -1.37 -9.76 18.97
N LYS A 150 -2.27 -10.38 18.21
CA LYS A 150 -2.48 -11.84 18.21
C LYS A 150 -2.07 -12.49 16.90
N ARG A 151 -2.02 -11.71 15.83
CA ARG A 151 -1.77 -12.15 14.46
C ARG A 151 -0.77 -11.25 13.78
N VAL A 152 -0.02 -11.84 12.86
CA VAL A 152 0.85 -11.12 11.93
C VAL A 152 0.49 -11.51 10.52
N GLU A 153 0.79 -10.64 9.58
CA GLU A 153 0.75 -10.94 8.15
C GLU A 153 2.18 -11.09 7.66
N ILE A 154 2.46 -12.16 6.94
CA ILE A 154 3.76 -12.44 6.34
C ILE A 154 3.59 -12.23 4.85
N ALA A 155 4.39 -11.37 4.24
CA ALA A 155 4.41 -11.17 2.80
C ALA A 155 5.83 -11.33 2.25
N VAL A 156 5.95 -11.82 1.01
CA VAL A 156 7.21 -11.93 0.29
C VAL A 156 7.07 -11.18 -1.02
N MET A 157 7.91 -10.16 -1.25
CA MET A 157 8.05 -9.49 -2.55
C MET A 157 9.19 -10.16 -3.32
N PRO A 158 8.91 -10.89 -4.41
CA PRO A 158 9.93 -11.64 -5.13
C PRO A 158 10.51 -10.83 -6.29
N GLU A 159 11.50 -9.97 -6.02
CA GLU A 159 12.13 -9.22 -7.10
C GLU A 159 12.92 -10.17 -8.02
N LEU A 160 12.55 -10.22 -9.30
CA LEU A 160 13.28 -10.93 -10.34
C LEU A 160 13.58 -9.96 -11.48
N LYS A 161 14.85 -9.87 -11.89
CA LYS A 161 15.30 -8.96 -12.95
C LYS A 161 15.84 -9.74 -14.15
N ASN A 162 15.63 -9.20 -15.34
CA ASN A 162 16.30 -9.69 -16.55
C ASN A 162 17.76 -9.20 -16.62
N ALA A 163 18.50 -9.64 -17.64
CA ALA A 163 19.89 -9.25 -17.87
C ALA A 163 20.11 -7.73 -18.05
N ASP A 164 19.08 -7.00 -18.46
CA ASP A 164 19.10 -5.54 -18.64
C ASP A 164 18.68 -4.79 -17.35
N GLY A 165 18.39 -5.51 -16.26
CA GLY A 165 17.97 -4.96 -14.97
C GLY A 165 16.49 -4.60 -14.87
N VAL A 166 15.68 -4.94 -15.87
CA VAL A 166 14.22 -4.74 -15.84
C VAL A 166 13.60 -5.78 -14.92
N THR A 167 12.83 -5.34 -13.93
CA THR A 167 12.11 -6.21 -13.00
C THR A 167 10.86 -6.79 -13.68
N PHE A 168 10.60 -8.08 -13.52
CA PHE A 168 9.39 -8.71 -14.03
C PHE A 168 8.20 -8.52 -13.08
N ALA A 169 6.99 -8.52 -13.63
CA ALA A 169 5.76 -8.47 -12.85
C ALA A 169 5.47 -9.84 -12.24
N LEU A 170 5.68 -9.94 -10.92
CA LEU A 170 5.47 -11.13 -10.13
C LEU A 170 4.48 -10.84 -9.00
N ASP A 171 3.75 -11.88 -8.60
CA ASP A 171 2.81 -11.81 -7.51
C ASP A 171 3.51 -12.00 -6.18
N ALA A 172 3.28 -11.07 -5.25
CA ALA A 172 3.82 -11.12 -3.91
C ALA A 172 2.87 -11.91 -2.98
N PRO A 173 3.17 -13.17 -2.60
CA PRO A 173 2.31 -13.95 -1.73
C PRO A 173 2.26 -13.34 -0.33
N ASN A 174 1.15 -13.60 0.36
CA ASN A 174 0.96 -13.23 1.75
C ASN A 174 0.15 -14.31 2.49
N ARG A 175 0.36 -14.44 3.79
CA ARG A 175 -0.38 -15.33 4.69
C ARG A 175 -0.54 -14.73 6.08
N THR A 176 -1.71 -14.93 6.68
CA THR A 176 -1.98 -14.53 8.06
C THR A 176 -1.52 -15.63 9.00
N PHE A 177 -0.76 -15.29 10.04
CA PHE A 177 -0.24 -16.23 11.03
C PHE A 177 -0.71 -15.84 12.44
N ASP A 178 -1.31 -16.79 13.16
CA ASP A 178 -1.77 -16.61 14.54
C ASP A 178 -0.68 -17.02 15.52
N LEU A 179 -0.23 -16.06 16.34
CA LEU A 179 0.92 -16.21 17.22
C LEU A 179 0.66 -17.16 18.39
N ALA A 180 -0.60 -17.28 18.82
CA ALA A 180 -0.96 -18.10 19.98
C ALA A 180 -1.11 -19.58 19.62
N SER A 181 -1.75 -19.86 18.47
CA SER A 181 -1.91 -21.20 17.93
C SER A 181 -0.64 -21.71 17.22
N ASN A 182 0.25 -20.79 16.82
CA ASN A 182 1.46 -21.08 16.05
C ASN A 182 1.13 -21.76 14.72
N THR A 183 0.10 -21.25 14.02
CA THR A 183 -0.41 -21.77 12.75
C THR A 183 -0.93 -20.66 11.84
N PHE A 184 -1.01 -20.92 10.54
CA PHE A 184 -1.65 -20.01 9.59
C PHE A 184 -3.17 -19.93 9.80
N ASP A 185 -3.72 -18.72 9.72
CA ASP A 185 -5.12 -18.36 9.90
C ASP A 185 -5.60 -17.45 8.75
N ASP A 186 -5.32 -17.87 7.50
CA ASP A 186 -5.58 -17.09 6.28
C ASP A 186 -7.06 -16.70 6.09
N GLY A 187 -7.97 -17.39 6.76
CA GLY A 187 -9.42 -17.13 6.71
C GLY A 187 -9.92 -16.09 7.72
N TYR A 188 -9.05 -15.59 8.60
CA TYR A 188 -9.47 -14.71 9.69
C TYR A 188 -10.06 -13.39 9.18
N PHE A 189 -9.35 -12.75 8.24
CA PHE A 189 -9.82 -11.54 7.58
C PHE A 189 -10.46 -11.89 6.24
N SER A 190 -11.78 -11.71 6.14
CA SER A 190 -12.47 -11.90 4.87
C SER A 190 -12.02 -10.87 3.83
N PRO A 191 -11.76 -11.29 2.57
CA PRO A 191 -11.38 -10.38 1.51
C PRO A 191 -12.47 -9.31 1.26
N ILE A 192 -12.07 -8.04 1.32
CA ILE A 192 -12.96 -6.90 1.06
C ILE A 192 -13.10 -6.68 -0.46
N VAL A 193 -12.03 -6.85 -1.20
CA VAL A 193 -11.94 -6.67 -2.65
C VAL A 193 -11.44 -7.95 -3.31
N ASP A 194 -11.69 -8.06 -4.61
CA ASP A 194 -11.18 -9.14 -5.45
C ASP A 194 -10.07 -8.63 -6.36
N LEU A 195 -8.97 -9.36 -6.46
CA LEU A 195 -7.88 -9.02 -7.37
C LEU A 195 -8.34 -9.14 -8.83
N GLU A 196 -9.22 -10.09 -9.14
CA GLU A 196 -9.77 -10.26 -10.49
C GLU A 196 -10.60 -9.05 -10.93
N ASN A 197 -11.20 -8.34 -9.98
CA ASN A 197 -11.87 -7.08 -10.26
C ASN A 197 -10.87 -5.98 -10.68
N CYS A 198 -9.70 -5.92 -10.03
CA CYS A 198 -8.62 -5.01 -10.43
C CYS A 198 -8.09 -5.37 -11.83
N HIS A 199 -7.95 -6.67 -12.12
CA HIS A 199 -7.45 -7.17 -13.40
C HIS A 199 -8.35 -6.89 -14.61
N LYS A 200 -9.62 -6.51 -14.39
CA LYS A 200 -10.50 -6.02 -15.47
C LYS A 200 -10.00 -4.73 -16.12
N CYS A 201 -9.17 -3.96 -15.41
CA CYS A 201 -8.61 -2.70 -15.91
C CYS A 201 -7.07 -2.66 -15.86
N HIS A 202 -6.44 -3.40 -14.94
CA HIS A 202 -4.98 -3.41 -14.77
C HIS A 202 -4.41 -4.77 -15.14
N GLU A 203 -3.52 -4.81 -16.13
CA GLU A 203 -2.95 -6.09 -16.57
C GLU A 203 -2.04 -6.74 -15.53
N ALA A 204 -1.32 -5.91 -14.78
CA ALA A 204 -0.58 -6.25 -13.57
C ALA A 204 -0.61 -5.04 -12.64
N LEU A 205 -0.68 -5.29 -11.34
CA LEU A 205 -0.63 -4.23 -10.34
C LEU A 205 0.81 -3.76 -10.08
N ALA A 206 0.94 -2.56 -9.53
CA ALA A 206 2.18 -1.88 -9.15
C ALA A 206 3.12 -1.43 -10.29
N THR A 207 2.96 -1.95 -11.51
CA THR A 207 3.78 -1.59 -12.69
C THR A 207 3.83 -0.09 -13.01
N ASN A 208 2.78 0.66 -12.68
CA ASN A 208 2.62 2.08 -13.03
C ASN A 208 2.78 3.07 -11.85
N TYR A 209 3.03 2.58 -10.63
CA TYR A 209 3.11 3.44 -9.43
C TYR A 209 4.19 3.02 -8.43
N HIS A 210 4.73 1.82 -8.54
CA HIS A 210 5.92 1.36 -7.81
C HIS A 210 6.79 0.47 -8.72
N SER A 211 7.15 -0.72 -8.24
CA SER A 211 7.90 -1.74 -8.95
C SER A 211 7.00 -2.97 -9.16
N PRO A 212 7.23 -3.75 -10.23
CA PRO A 212 6.29 -4.76 -10.69
C PRO A 212 6.30 -6.05 -9.84
N ASP A 213 7.25 -6.20 -8.93
CA ASP A 213 7.40 -7.28 -7.94
C ASP A 213 6.45 -7.17 -6.72
N ARG A 214 5.54 -6.20 -6.73
CA ARG A 214 4.60 -5.90 -5.62
C ARG A 214 3.16 -6.31 -5.92
N GLY A 215 2.93 -7.02 -7.03
CA GLY A 215 1.61 -7.44 -7.51
C GLY A 215 0.95 -8.51 -6.64
N GLY A 216 -0.12 -9.11 -7.17
CA GLY A 216 -0.71 -10.34 -6.61
C GLY A 216 -1.52 -10.23 -5.33
N SER A 217 -1.42 -9.14 -4.57
CA SER A 217 -2.18 -9.00 -3.33
C SER A 217 -2.40 -7.58 -2.87
N ILE A 218 -3.67 -7.27 -2.61
CA ILE A 218 -4.07 -6.03 -1.95
C ILE A 218 -3.57 -6.01 -0.50
N VAL A 219 -3.47 -7.16 0.18
CA VAL A 219 -2.95 -7.25 1.55
C VAL A 219 -1.47 -6.89 1.58
N THR A 220 -0.69 -7.33 0.58
CA THR A 220 0.73 -6.93 0.46
C THR A 220 0.88 -5.42 0.33
N CYS A 221 0.02 -4.74 -0.44
CA CYS A 221 0.06 -3.28 -0.52
C CYS A 221 -0.16 -2.61 0.85
N ARG A 222 -0.97 -3.21 1.74
CA ARG A 222 -1.25 -2.67 3.09
C ARG A 222 -0.04 -2.71 4.01
N MET A 223 1.02 -3.45 3.68
CA MET A 223 2.28 -3.45 4.43
C MET A 223 2.96 -2.08 4.43
N CYS A 224 2.70 -1.27 3.40
CA CYS A 224 3.18 0.10 3.27
C CYS A 224 2.04 1.13 3.36
N HIS A 225 0.84 0.74 2.92
CA HIS A 225 -0.37 1.56 2.92
C HIS A 225 -1.20 1.31 4.19
N ILE A 226 -0.68 1.78 5.33
CA ILE A 226 -1.29 1.65 6.65
C ILE A 226 -2.05 2.90 7.07
N THR A 227 -3.00 2.73 8.00
CA THR A 227 -3.82 3.83 8.55
C THR A 227 -3.00 4.86 9.32
N LYS A 228 -1.88 4.43 9.91
CA LYS A 228 -0.99 5.32 10.67
C LYS A 228 -0.22 6.31 9.81
N SER A 229 -0.12 6.05 8.50
CA SER A 229 0.58 6.94 7.57
C SER A 229 -0.40 7.92 6.93
N ARG A 230 -0.07 9.21 7.02
CA ARG A 230 -0.71 10.24 6.19
C ARG A 230 -0.35 10.06 4.71
N GLY A 231 -1.20 10.58 3.81
CA GLY A 231 -0.87 10.67 2.39
C GLY A 231 0.45 11.38 2.16
N SER A 232 1.29 10.83 1.28
CA SER A 232 2.53 11.46 0.82
C SER A 232 2.40 12.17 -0.51
N HIS A 233 1.50 11.67 -1.38
CA HIS A 233 1.29 12.19 -2.73
C HIS A 233 -0.12 12.71 -2.95
N LEU A 234 -1.05 12.34 -2.08
CA LEU A 234 -2.42 12.82 -2.13
C LEU A 234 -2.65 13.66 -0.88
N GLU A 235 -2.83 14.96 -1.08
CA GLU A 235 -3.18 15.88 -0.02
C GLU A 235 -4.52 15.49 0.61
N MET A 236 -4.70 15.78 1.88
CA MET A 236 -5.97 15.52 2.58
C MET A 236 -6.48 14.07 2.45
N GLN A 237 -5.57 13.10 2.31
CA GLN A 237 -5.88 11.67 2.27
C GLN A 237 -5.04 10.88 3.29
N SER A 238 -5.51 9.70 3.67
CA SER A 238 -4.70 8.74 4.41
C SER A 238 -3.97 7.82 3.44
N ARG A 239 -2.76 7.38 3.78
CA ARG A 239 -2.03 6.43 2.93
C ARG A 239 -2.68 5.05 2.89
N SER A 240 -3.58 4.74 3.82
CA SER A 240 -4.29 3.47 3.82
C SER A 240 -5.05 3.24 2.51
N LEU A 241 -5.11 1.98 2.06
CA LEU A 241 -5.69 1.67 0.75
C LEU A 241 -7.17 2.05 0.61
N ASP A 242 -7.95 1.97 1.68
CA ASP A 242 -9.35 2.42 1.71
C ASP A 242 -9.51 3.93 1.51
N SER A 243 -8.42 4.71 1.63
CA SER A 243 -8.39 6.13 1.27
C SER A 243 -7.68 6.36 -0.05
N TYR A 244 -6.46 5.86 -0.23
CA TYR A 244 -5.67 6.10 -1.44
C TYR A 244 -6.37 5.63 -2.70
N ILE A 245 -6.85 4.38 -2.75
CA ILE A 245 -7.44 3.82 -3.98
C ILE A 245 -8.69 4.61 -4.39
N HIS A 246 -9.52 5.00 -3.42
CA HIS A 246 -10.71 5.79 -3.66
C HIS A 246 -10.39 7.19 -4.18
N ALA A 247 -9.40 7.88 -3.59
CA ALA A 247 -8.98 9.21 -4.05
C ALA A 247 -8.40 9.17 -5.48
N ILE A 248 -7.57 8.16 -5.79
CA ILE A 248 -6.98 7.94 -7.12
C ILE A 248 -8.08 7.75 -8.16
N HIS A 249 -9.04 6.85 -7.89
CA HIS A 249 -10.12 6.56 -8.82
C HIS A 249 -11.23 7.63 -8.84
N SER A 250 -11.17 8.59 -7.92
CA SER A 250 -11.95 9.84 -7.97
C SER A 250 -11.22 10.95 -8.73
N GLY A 251 -10.07 10.65 -9.34
CA GLY A 251 -9.31 11.57 -10.19
C GLY A 251 -8.53 12.61 -9.40
N GLN A 252 -8.29 12.45 -8.09
CA GLN A 252 -7.43 13.39 -7.36
C GLN A 252 -6.01 13.36 -7.95
N ALA A 253 -5.42 14.53 -8.16
CA ALA A 253 -4.05 14.65 -8.68
C ALA A 253 -3.02 14.24 -7.62
N PHE A 254 -1.99 13.52 -8.05
CA PHE A 254 -0.81 13.26 -7.24
C PHE A 254 0.09 14.50 -7.21
N ASP A 255 0.74 14.73 -6.08
CA ASP A 255 1.79 15.74 -5.89
C ASP A 255 1.35 17.11 -6.44
N ILE A 256 0.13 17.53 -6.12
CA ILE A 256 -0.45 18.76 -6.67
C ILE A 256 0.40 20.00 -6.36
N GLY A 257 1.14 19.99 -5.24
CA GLY A 257 2.10 21.04 -4.89
C GLY A 257 3.26 21.20 -5.87
N ASP A 258 3.57 20.17 -6.66
CA ASP A 258 4.62 20.21 -7.69
C ASP A 258 4.10 20.72 -9.05
N VAL A 259 2.78 20.92 -9.20
CA VAL A 259 2.17 21.41 -10.44
C VAL A 259 2.30 22.93 -10.51
N ASN A 260 2.93 23.43 -11.57
CA ASN A 260 3.00 24.86 -11.85
C ASN A 260 1.78 25.32 -12.65
N PHE A 261 0.77 25.86 -11.94
CA PHE A 261 -0.47 26.33 -12.58
C PHE A 261 -0.29 27.59 -13.45
N ALA A 262 0.88 28.23 -13.44
CA ALA A 262 1.22 29.27 -14.40
C ALA A 262 1.68 28.71 -15.76
N ASP A 263 2.07 27.43 -15.84
CA ASP A 263 2.32 26.73 -17.11
C ASP A 263 1.00 26.19 -17.68
N PRO A 264 0.56 26.66 -18.86
CA PRO A 264 -0.69 26.22 -19.46
C PRO A 264 -0.72 24.74 -19.86
N VAL A 265 0.43 24.08 -20.04
CA VAL A 265 0.49 22.64 -20.35
C VAL A 265 0.25 21.82 -19.10
N GLU A 266 0.91 22.17 -17.99
CA GLU A 266 0.72 21.49 -16.71
C GLU A 266 -0.70 21.69 -16.18
N ALA A 267 -1.23 22.92 -16.26
CA ALA A 267 -2.62 23.20 -15.91
C ALA A 267 -3.62 22.40 -16.75
N LEU A 268 -3.39 22.28 -18.07
CA LEU A 268 -4.24 21.46 -18.94
C LEU A 268 -4.17 19.97 -18.59
N HIS A 269 -2.99 19.45 -18.24
CA HIS A 269 -2.83 18.07 -17.78
C HIS A 269 -3.56 17.82 -16.47
N TYR A 270 -3.47 18.75 -15.51
CA TYR A 270 -4.25 18.70 -14.28
C TYR A 270 -5.76 18.66 -14.57
N ASP A 271 -6.27 19.60 -15.37
CA ASP A 271 -7.69 19.68 -15.73
C ASP A 271 -8.18 18.39 -16.41
N HIS A 272 -7.37 17.83 -17.31
CA HIS A 272 -7.68 16.56 -17.96
C HIS A 272 -7.68 15.38 -16.98
N HIS A 273 -6.75 15.36 -16.02
CA HIS A 273 -6.65 14.30 -15.01
C HIS A 273 -7.87 14.30 -14.09
N ILE A 274 -8.20 15.44 -13.47
CA ILE A 274 -9.35 15.54 -12.55
C ILE A 274 -10.70 15.40 -13.27
N GLY A 275 -10.74 15.66 -14.58
CA GLY A 275 -11.92 15.52 -15.41
C GLY A 275 -12.14 14.13 -16.00
N PHE A 276 -11.18 13.20 -15.87
CA PHE A 276 -11.29 11.88 -16.46
C PHE A 276 -12.23 10.97 -15.63
N PRO A 277 -13.28 10.38 -16.24
CA PRO A 277 -14.20 9.56 -15.49
C PRO A 277 -13.59 8.19 -15.17
N TYR A 278 -13.99 7.61 -14.04
CA TYR A 278 -13.73 6.20 -13.77
C TYR A 278 -14.33 5.31 -14.89
N PRO A 279 -13.58 4.35 -15.47
CA PRO A 279 -13.95 3.67 -16.72
C PRO A 279 -15.30 2.92 -16.73
N THR A 280 -15.92 2.68 -15.58
CA THR A 280 -17.20 1.95 -15.48
C THR A 280 -18.45 2.84 -15.47
N HIS A 281 -18.35 4.08 -15.97
CA HIS A 281 -19.43 5.08 -16.02
C HIS A 281 -19.85 5.64 -14.65
N GLY A 282 -18.92 5.67 -13.68
CA GLY A 282 -19.08 6.40 -12.42
C GLY A 282 -18.44 5.69 -11.21
N ILE A 283 -17.99 6.49 -10.24
CA ILE A 283 -17.34 6.01 -9.00
C ILE A 283 -18.29 5.30 -8.02
N GLN A 284 -19.59 5.25 -8.34
CA GLN A 284 -20.63 4.64 -7.51
C GLN A 284 -20.76 3.13 -7.72
N ASN A 285 -20.07 2.56 -8.71
CA ASN A 285 -20.09 1.12 -8.96
C ASN A 285 -19.13 0.39 -8.00
N CYS A 286 -19.47 0.31 -6.71
CA CYS A 286 -18.61 -0.25 -5.67
C CYS A 286 -18.13 -1.69 -6.00
N GLU A 287 -19.00 -2.50 -6.62
CA GLU A 287 -18.71 -3.88 -7.02
C GLU A 287 -17.76 -3.99 -8.23
N SER A 288 -17.31 -2.86 -8.81
CA SER A 288 -16.17 -2.87 -9.73
C SER A 288 -14.87 -3.26 -9.04
N CYS A 289 -14.79 -3.12 -7.71
CA CYS A 289 -13.64 -3.48 -6.88
C CYS A 289 -14.04 -4.38 -5.70
N HIS A 290 -15.12 -4.04 -5.00
CA HIS A 290 -15.54 -4.72 -3.78
C HIS A 290 -16.25 -6.05 -4.05
N ASN A 291 -16.04 -7.00 -3.13
CA ASN A 291 -16.90 -8.17 -3.03
C ASN A 291 -18.32 -7.76 -2.58
N PRO A 292 -19.37 -8.49 -2.98
CA PRO A 292 -20.73 -8.19 -2.53
C PRO A 292 -20.83 -8.13 -0.99
N GLY A 293 -21.40 -7.03 -0.47
CA GLY A 293 -21.60 -6.81 0.97
C GLY A 293 -20.40 -6.26 1.74
N THR A 294 -19.33 -5.81 1.07
CA THR A 294 -18.11 -5.28 1.74
C THR A 294 -17.90 -3.77 1.53
N TYR A 295 -18.90 -3.07 0.99
CA TYR A 295 -18.84 -1.64 0.63
C TYR A 295 -19.73 -0.75 1.54
N ASP A 296 -20.16 -1.29 2.68
CA ASP A 296 -20.84 -0.51 3.71
C ASP A 296 -19.84 0.33 4.53
N VAL A 297 -20.38 1.23 5.36
CA VAL A 297 -19.58 2.10 6.24
C VAL A 297 -18.66 1.24 7.13
N PRO A 298 -17.34 1.48 7.13
CA PRO A 298 -16.41 0.72 7.96
C PRO A 298 -16.73 0.79 9.46
N ASP A 299 -16.68 -0.36 10.12
CA ASP A 299 -16.88 -0.50 11.56
C ASP A 299 -15.63 -0.03 12.34
N GLN A 300 -15.84 0.90 13.27
CA GLN A 300 -14.81 1.47 14.14
C GLN A 300 -14.14 0.41 15.05
N SER A 301 -14.85 -0.68 15.38
CA SER A 301 -14.31 -1.81 16.16
C SER A 301 -13.44 -2.77 15.33
N LYS A 302 -13.43 -2.61 14.00
CA LYS A 302 -12.74 -3.51 13.05
C LYS A 302 -11.67 -2.82 12.22
N SER A 303 -11.41 -1.55 12.47
CA SER A 303 -10.38 -0.78 11.77
C SER A 303 -9.83 0.32 12.67
N LEU A 304 -8.52 0.52 12.61
CA LEU A 304 -7.84 1.50 13.45
C LEU A 304 -8.18 2.92 12.99
N PRO A 305 -8.13 3.91 13.91
CA PRO A 305 -7.95 5.31 13.55
C PRO A 305 -6.84 5.52 12.50
N GLY A 306 -6.93 6.60 11.72
CA GLY A 306 -5.91 6.93 10.74
C GLY A 306 -5.61 8.41 10.61
N ALA A 307 -4.41 8.69 10.08
CA ALA A 307 -3.94 10.04 9.79
C ALA A 307 -4.26 10.42 8.33
N ILE A 308 -4.68 11.67 8.13
CA ILE A 308 -5.00 12.28 6.84
C ILE A 308 -4.07 13.48 6.65
N SER A 309 -3.35 13.57 5.54
CA SER A 309 -2.41 14.66 5.24
C SER A 309 -3.04 16.04 5.30
N ALA A 310 -2.22 17.07 5.46
CA ALA A 310 -2.66 18.46 5.26
C ALA A 310 -2.95 18.73 3.77
N SER A 311 -3.52 19.88 3.47
CA SER A 311 -3.55 20.43 2.11
C SER A 311 -2.14 20.86 1.67
N ASP A 312 -1.86 20.79 0.38
CA ASP A 312 -0.62 21.30 -0.20
C ASP A 312 -0.65 22.82 -0.43
N SER A 313 0.53 23.43 -0.51
CA SER A 313 0.68 24.80 -1.01
C SER A 313 0.90 24.77 -2.51
N LEU A 314 0.17 25.59 -3.27
CA LEU A 314 0.25 25.58 -4.74
C LEU A 314 0.92 26.84 -5.28
N GLU A 315 1.76 26.69 -6.30
CA GLU A 315 2.33 27.81 -7.05
C GLU A 315 1.42 28.18 -8.23
N GLY A 316 1.13 29.47 -8.39
CA GLY A 316 0.37 29.98 -9.55
C GLY A 316 -1.15 29.82 -9.46
N TRP A 317 -1.69 29.17 -8.42
CA TRP A 317 -3.12 29.06 -8.15
C TRP A 317 -3.47 29.41 -6.70
N ASP A 318 -4.26 30.48 -6.52
CA ASP A 318 -4.86 30.84 -5.23
C ASP A 318 -6.15 30.03 -5.03
N ARG A 319 -6.07 28.98 -4.20
CA ARG A 319 -7.17 28.04 -3.96
C ARG A 319 -8.20 28.57 -2.98
N ASN A 320 -9.47 28.32 -3.25
CA ASN A 320 -10.57 28.66 -2.35
C ASN A 320 -10.57 27.79 -1.09
N ILE A 321 -10.21 26.50 -1.18
CA ILE A 321 -10.23 25.59 -0.02
C ILE A 321 -9.24 26.00 1.08
N GLY A 322 -8.23 26.80 0.73
CA GLY A 322 -7.22 27.31 1.65
C GLY A 322 -6.41 26.22 2.35
N ASP A 323 -5.79 26.59 3.47
CA ASP A 323 -4.98 25.68 4.28
C ASP A 323 -5.87 24.79 5.15
N VAL A 324 -5.70 23.48 5.03
CA VAL A 324 -6.34 22.46 5.85
C VAL A 324 -5.26 21.67 6.58
N PRO A 325 -5.31 21.60 7.93
CA PRO A 325 -4.28 20.89 8.68
C PRO A 325 -4.42 19.37 8.54
N LEU A 326 -3.37 18.66 8.96
CA LEU A 326 -3.41 17.21 9.13
C LEU A 326 -4.42 16.85 10.21
N TYR A 327 -5.21 15.81 9.94
CA TYR A 327 -6.22 15.30 10.87
C TYR A 327 -6.05 13.83 11.21
N ILE A 328 -6.40 13.46 12.44
CA ILE A 328 -6.64 12.10 12.89
C ILE A 328 -8.15 11.86 12.90
N THR A 329 -8.60 10.76 12.29
CA THR A 329 -10.01 10.45 12.15
C THR A 329 -10.32 8.95 12.21
N GLY A 330 -11.61 8.61 12.21
CA GLY A 330 -12.11 7.23 12.21
C GLY A 330 -12.19 6.61 10.81
N PRO A 331 -12.33 5.27 10.74
CA PRO A 331 -12.39 4.51 9.48
C PRO A 331 -13.44 5.02 8.48
N ALA A 332 -14.63 5.39 8.96
CA ALA A 332 -15.69 5.90 8.09
C ALA A 332 -15.31 7.24 7.42
N ALA A 333 -14.78 8.19 8.17
CA ALA A 333 -14.35 9.48 7.63
C ALA A 333 -13.14 9.36 6.69
N ARG A 334 -12.31 8.33 6.89
CA ARG A 334 -11.20 7.98 6.00
C ARG A 334 -11.69 7.38 4.69
N ALA A 335 -12.53 6.35 4.73
CA ALA A 335 -13.03 5.66 3.53
C ALA A 335 -14.04 6.52 2.75
N CYS A 336 -15.07 7.03 3.40
CA CYS A 336 -16.08 7.86 2.74
C CYS A 336 -15.50 9.20 2.29
N GLY A 337 -14.62 9.77 3.13
CA GLY A 337 -13.93 11.02 2.79
C GLY A 337 -12.99 10.87 1.61
N ALA A 338 -12.52 9.69 1.28
CA ALA A 338 -11.60 9.55 0.16
C ALA A 338 -12.20 9.98 -1.18
N CYS A 339 -13.44 9.58 -1.48
CA CYS A 339 -14.14 10.05 -2.68
C CYS A 339 -14.74 11.44 -2.48
N HIS A 340 -15.52 11.63 -1.41
CA HIS A 340 -16.25 12.89 -1.20
C HIS A 340 -15.32 14.08 -1.03
N ARG A 341 -14.20 13.92 -0.32
CA ARG A 341 -13.21 14.99 -0.15
C ARG A 341 -12.44 15.22 -1.44
N ALA A 342 -12.07 14.17 -2.18
CA ALA A 342 -11.38 14.30 -3.47
C ALA A 342 -12.20 15.13 -4.47
N GLU A 343 -13.51 14.87 -4.58
CA GLU A 343 -14.41 15.68 -5.42
C GLU A 343 -14.39 17.16 -5.02
N LEU A 344 -14.52 17.44 -3.72
CA LEU A 344 -14.54 18.81 -3.20
C LEU A 344 -13.19 19.53 -3.33
N ILE A 345 -12.07 18.79 -3.27
CA ILE A 345 -10.72 19.30 -3.53
C ILE A 345 -10.56 19.64 -5.01
N ASN A 346 -10.92 18.70 -5.90
CA ASN A 346 -10.81 18.87 -7.35
C ASN A 346 -11.66 20.03 -7.86
N GLU A 347 -12.83 20.26 -7.27
CA GLU A 347 -13.72 21.37 -7.60
C GLU A 347 -13.42 22.67 -6.82
N ASP A 348 -12.42 22.65 -5.93
CA ASP A 348 -12.02 23.77 -5.07
C ASP A 348 -13.21 24.37 -4.26
N LYS A 349 -14.06 23.49 -3.70
CA LYS A 349 -15.32 23.85 -3.01
C LYS A 349 -15.16 23.99 -1.50
N ALA A 350 -14.65 25.15 -1.07
CA ALA A 350 -14.34 25.44 0.33
C ALA A 350 -15.54 25.27 1.30
N GLY A 351 -16.72 25.79 0.93
CA GLY A 351 -17.89 25.78 1.81
C GLY A 351 -18.41 24.37 2.08
N GLU A 352 -18.47 23.55 1.04
CA GLU A 352 -18.85 22.16 1.07
C GLU A 352 -17.83 21.32 1.81
N LEU A 353 -16.53 21.59 1.63
CA LEU A 353 -15.45 20.90 2.36
C LEU A 353 -15.52 21.16 3.87
N ILE A 354 -15.80 22.41 4.29
CA ILE A 354 -16.04 22.74 5.70
C ILE A 354 -17.26 21.98 6.23
N SER A 355 -18.35 21.95 5.47
CA SER A 355 -19.56 21.20 5.85
C SER A 355 -19.28 19.70 5.97
N PHE A 356 -18.48 19.14 5.06
CA PHE A 356 -18.05 17.75 5.08
C PHE A 356 -17.20 17.43 6.32
N ASN A 357 -16.19 18.24 6.62
CA ASN A 357 -15.35 18.06 7.81
C ASN A 357 -16.16 18.19 9.11
N GLN A 358 -17.17 19.07 9.14
CA GLN A 358 -18.08 19.15 10.27
C GLN A 358 -18.96 17.91 10.40
N HIS A 359 -19.43 17.34 9.29
CA HIS A 359 -20.18 16.09 9.28
C HIS A 359 -19.35 14.92 9.81
N THR A 360 -18.13 14.73 9.33
CA THR A 360 -17.24 13.66 9.81
C THR A 360 -16.88 13.83 11.30
N LYS A 361 -16.67 15.07 11.75
CA LYS A 361 -16.46 15.40 13.15
C LYS A 361 -17.67 15.09 14.04
N GLN A 362 -18.90 15.30 13.56
CA GLN A 362 -20.12 15.01 14.31
C GLN A 362 -20.44 13.50 14.37
N GLY A 363 -20.18 12.78 13.27
CA GLY A 363 -20.43 11.34 13.16
C GLY A 363 -19.33 10.47 13.77
N GLY A 364 -18.18 11.05 14.11
CA GLY A 364 -17.04 10.36 14.71
C GLY A 364 -16.12 11.35 15.43
N TYR A 365 -14.91 11.51 14.91
CA TYR A 365 -13.95 12.49 15.42
C TYR A 365 -13.05 13.01 14.31
N LEU A 366 -12.58 14.23 14.50
CA LEU A 366 -11.63 14.91 13.63
C LEU A 366 -10.72 15.74 14.55
N ILE A 367 -9.53 15.20 14.82
CA ILE A 367 -8.57 15.76 15.77
C ILE A 367 -7.39 16.32 14.96
N GLU A 368 -7.01 17.57 15.19
CA GLU A 368 -5.80 18.12 14.55
C GLU A 368 -4.57 17.37 15.07
N GLY A 369 -3.77 16.80 14.16
CA GLY A 369 -2.61 16.01 14.58
C GLY A 369 -1.37 16.85 14.90
N GLY A 370 -1.25 18.05 14.30
CA GLY A 370 -0.08 18.91 14.49
C GLY A 370 1.24 18.27 14.05
N ASP A 371 2.37 18.82 14.53
CA ASP A 371 3.71 18.36 14.17
C ASP A 371 4.02 16.95 14.70
N ASP A 372 3.52 16.62 15.90
CA ASP A 372 3.66 15.31 16.54
C ASP A 372 2.39 14.46 16.39
N TYR A 373 1.86 14.41 15.16
CA TYR A 373 0.70 13.58 14.87
C TYR A 373 0.85 12.09 15.21
N PRO A 374 2.05 11.46 15.20
CA PRO A 374 2.17 10.05 15.59
C PRO A 374 1.74 9.83 17.04
N SER A 375 2.14 10.72 17.97
CA SER A 375 1.71 10.66 19.37
C SER A 375 0.20 10.88 19.52
N VAL A 376 -0.36 11.89 18.85
CA VAL A 376 -1.81 12.15 18.87
C VAL A 376 -2.60 10.97 18.31
N LEU A 377 -2.09 10.33 17.26
CA LEU A 377 -2.70 9.14 16.68
C LEU A 377 -2.63 7.96 17.63
N ALA A 378 -1.49 7.72 18.29
CA ALA A 378 -1.34 6.64 19.27
C ALA A 378 -2.36 6.78 20.41
N GLU A 379 -2.51 7.98 20.98
CA GLU A 379 -3.52 8.27 22.00
C GLU A 379 -4.95 8.01 21.48
N ALA A 380 -5.24 8.38 20.23
CA ALA A 380 -6.54 8.11 19.62
C ALA A 380 -6.79 6.62 19.41
N ILE A 381 -5.77 5.85 19.01
CA ILE A 381 -5.85 4.39 18.88
C ILE A 381 -6.15 3.77 20.24
N ASP A 382 -5.34 4.06 21.26
CA ASP A 382 -5.52 3.48 22.59
C ASP A 382 -6.89 3.82 23.17
N TYR A 383 -7.30 5.08 23.07
CA TYR A 383 -8.59 5.53 23.59
C TYR A 383 -9.77 4.86 22.89
N ILE A 384 -9.75 4.81 21.55
CA ILE A 384 -10.87 4.27 20.77
C ILE A 384 -10.93 2.76 20.86
N MET A 385 -9.79 2.08 20.77
CA MET A 385 -9.77 0.61 20.79
C MET A 385 -10.14 0.06 22.16
N ALA A 386 -9.78 0.73 23.26
CA ALA A 386 -10.23 0.39 24.60
C ALA A 386 -11.76 0.44 24.81
N LEU A 387 -12.53 1.07 23.90
CA LEU A 387 -13.99 1.05 23.95
C LEU A 387 -14.60 -0.26 23.43
N PHE A 388 -13.81 -1.09 22.76
CA PHE A 388 -14.25 -2.33 22.10
C PHE A 388 -13.62 -3.61 22.67
N GLU A 389 -12.81 -3.48 23.72
CA GLU A 389 -12.19 -4.59 24.45
C GLU A 389 -13.16 -5.38 25.35
#